data_AF-A0AAU4Z4F9-F1
#
_entry.id   AF-A0AAU4Z4F9-F1
#
_cell.length_a   1.000
_cell.length_b   1.000
_cell.length_c   1.000
_cell.angle_alpha   90.00
_cell.angle_beta   90.00
_cell.angle_gamma   90.00
#
_symmetry.space_group_name_H-M   'P 1'
#
loop_
_entity.id
_entity.type
_entity.pdbx_description
1 polymer ?
#
loop_
_entity_poly.entity_id
_entity_poly.type
_entity_poly.pdbx_seq_one_letter_code
_entity_poly.pdbx_strand_id
1 'polypeptide(L)'
;MKRKFVIAAVTAAVLVGGTAATAVAFADDDSHDRQARSSVKSGDTARTDVAQAVAAAVRAVPGTVTEAELDDEDGGLVWELDVYGSDKVWHDVTVDAGNGKVLGKHTSDDDGDDDRDRYAPRSAPVSLNAAVDAALKANPGTVTSVDLDDNDDRSGKALHWEVDVRGKDGKKHELNVDAKSGKVTVDRSDDDHGDDDRDGDDD
;
A
#
# COMPACT_ATOMS: atom_id res chain seq x y z
N MET A 1 -8.29 17.07 6.50
CA MET A 1 -8.97 16.80 5.22
C MET A 1 -8.50 15.44 4.75
N LYS A 2 -9.39 14.53 4.32
CA LYS A 2 -8.98 13.26 3.71
C LYS A 2 -8.05 13.56 2.54
N ARG A 3 -6.80 13.08 2.59
CA ARG A 3 -5.91 13.15 1.43
C ARG A 3 -6.58 12.28 0.37
N LYS A 4 -7.06 12.93 -0.69
CA LYS A 4 -7.56 12.24 -1.88
C LYS A 4 -6.33 11.77 -2.64
N PHE A 5 -5.69 10.71 -2.16
CA PHE A 5 -4.76 9.99 -3.00
C PHE A 5 -5.59 9.38 -4.13
N VAL A 6 -5.19 9.72 -5.35
CA VAL A 6 -5.80 9.15 -6.54
C VAL A 6 -5.36 7.69 -6.50
N ILE A 7 -6.27 6.80 -6.08
CA ILE A 7 -6.07 5.36 -6.06
C ILE A 7 -5.68 4.96 -7.49
N ALA A 8 -4.38 4.86 -7.75
CA ALA A 8 -3.88 4.29 -8.97
C ALA A 8 -4.28 2.81 -8.88
N ALA A 9 -5.20 2.39 -9.75
CA ALA A 9 -5.58 0.99 -9.81
C ALA A 9 -4.39 0.18 -10.35
N VAL A 10 -3.43 -0.15 -9.48
CA VAL A 10 -2.30 -1.02 -9.80
C VAL A 10 -2.89 -2.35 -10.20
N THR A 11 -2.94 -2.70 -11.49
CA THR A 11 -3.45 -4.00 -11.94
C THR A 11 -2.32 -5.01 -11.93
N ALA A 12 -2.16 -5.73 -10.81
CA ALA A 12 -1.21 -6.84 -10.73
C ALA A 12 -1.76 -8.03 -11.54
N ALA A 13 -1.31 -8.18 -12.78
CA ALA A 13 -1.70 -9.28 -13.65
C ALA A 13 -0.94 -10.57 -13.28
N VAL A 14 -1.60 -11.50 -12.60
CA VAL A 14 -1.06 -12.85 -12.36
C VAL A 14 -1.19 -13.68 -13.64
N LEU A 15 -0.10 -13.76 -14.41
CA LEU A 15 0.00 -14.65 -15.57
C LEU A 15 0.29 -16.08 -15.12
N VAL A 16 -0.70 -16.96 -15.31
CA VAL A 16 -0.55 -18.42 -15.18
C VAL A 16 -0.19 -19.01 -16.55
N GLY A 17 1.01 -19.59 -16.65
CA GLY A 17 1.50 -20.42 -17.78
C GLY A 17 2.68 -19.78 -18.52
N GLY A 18 3.73 -20.47 -18.96
CA GLY A 18 4.07 -21.89 -19.01
C GLY A 18 5.24 -22.08 -20.01
N THR A 19 6.20 -22.94 -19.65
CA THR A 19 7.27 -23.57 -20.47
C THR A 19 8.47 -22.74 -20.98
N ALA A 20 9.65 -23.34 -20.87
CA ALA A 20 10.98 -22.82 -21.18
C ALA A 20 11.44 -23.12 -22.63
N ALA A 21 12.32 -22.29 -23.18
CA ALA A 21 13.41 -22.73 -24.06
C ALA A 21 14.53 -21.68 -24.11
N THR A 22 15.72 -22.06 -23.62
CA THR A 22 16.96 -21.30 -23.78
C THR A 22 17.53 -21.53 -25.17
N ALA A 23 17.77 -20.46 -25.93
CA ALA A 23 18.63 -20.49 -27.11
C ALA A 23 19.71 -19.42 -26.94
N VAL A 24 20.95 -19.84 -26.68
CA VAL A 24 22.13 -18.97 -26.72
C VAL A 24 22.70 -18.99 -28.13
N ALA A 25 22.85 -17.81 -28.73
CA ALA A 25 23.66 -17.61 -29.93
C ALA A 25 24.77 -16.62 -29.57
N PHE A 26 26.02 -17.08 -29.61
CA PHE A 26 27.20 -16.24 -29.43
C PHE A 26 27.65 -15.70 -30.79
N ALA A 27 27.84 -14.38 -30.86
CA ALA A 27 28.74 -13.74 -31.82
C ALA A 27 29.45 -12.60 -31.09
N ASP A 28 30.78 -12.63 -31.17
CA ASP A 28 31.79 -11.85 -30.47
C ASP A 28 31.98 -10.47 -31.14
N ASP A 29 31.99 -9.37 -30.37
CA ASP A 29 32.80 -8.17 -30.67
C ASP A 29 32.92 -7.26 -29.42
N ASP A 30 34.17 -7.04 -29.06
CA ASP A 30 34.85 -6.11 -28.16
C ASP A 30 34.20 -5.43 -26.92
N SER A 31 35.08 -5.28 -25.93
CA SER A 31 34.80 -5.17 -24.51
C SER A 31 34.84 -3.73 -24.03
N HIS A 32 33.79 -3.24 -23.36
CA HIS A 32 33.91 -2.33 -22.20
C HIS A 32 32.66 -2.46 -21.31
N ASP A 33 32.83 -3.22 -20.23
CA ASP A 33 32.11 -3.16 -18.95
C ASP A 33 30.62 -2.80 -18.97
N ARG A 34 29.80 -3.66 -19.61
CA ARG A 34 28.42 -3.85 -19.15
C ARG A 34 28.44 -4.81 -17.98
N GLN A 35 28.83 -4.30 -16.82
CA GLN A 35 28.51 -4.94 -15.55
C GLN A 35 27.02 -5.26 -15.59
N ALA A 36 26.72 -6.54 -15.48
CA ALA A 36 25.43 -7.15 -15.69
C ALA A 36 24.35 -6.42 -14.88
N ARG A 37 23.77 -5.38 -15.48
CA ARG A 37 22.38 -5.03 -15.24
C ARG A 37 21.62 -6.14 -15.94
N SER A 38 21.52 -7.26 -15.25
CA SER A 38 20.33 -8.09 -15.33
C SER A 38 19.17 -7.18 -14.95
N SER A 39 18.76 -6.32 -15.88
CA SER A 39 17.39 -5.91 -16.03
C SER A 39 16.63 -7.19 -16.39
N VAL A 40 16.54 -8.08 -15.40
CA VAL A 40 15.27 -8.74 -15.14
C VAL A 40 14.31 -7.57 -15.20
N LYS A 41 13.54 -7.47 -16.28
CA LYS A 41 12.30 -6.71 -16.25
C LYS A 41 11.63 -7.22 -14.98
N SER A 42 11.66 -6.42 -13.92
CA SER A 42 10.92 -6.65 -12.70
C SER A 42 9.48 -6.66 -13.14
N GLY A 43 9.00 -7.82 -13.55
CA GLY A 43 7.67 -7.96 -14.10
C GLY A 43 6.71 -7.71 -12.97
N ASP A 44 6.02 -6.57 -13.03
CA ASP A 44 4.66 -6.20 -12.59
C ASP A 44 4.11 -6.84 -11.29
N THR A 45 4.97 -7.41 -10.46
CA THR A 45 4.61 -8.19 -9.28
C THR A 45 5.52 -7.80 -8.14
N ALA A 46 4.92 -7.22 -7.09
CA ALA A 46 5.59 -7.00 -5.83
C ALA A 46 6.04 -8.36 -5.26
N ARG A 47 7.34 -8.49 -5.01
CA ARG A 47 7.94 -9.64 -4.29
C ARG A 47 8.15 -9.34 -2.81
N THR A 48 8.26 -8.05 -2.49
CA THR A 48 8.32 -7.53 -1.13
C THR A 48 6.90 -7.32 -0.66
N ASP A 49 6.51 -8.04 0.39
CA ASP A 49 5.23 -7.82 1.05
C ASP A 49 5.26 -6.59 1.98
N VAL A 50 4.08 -6.14 2.42
CA VAL A 50 3.93 -4.97 3.30
C VAL A 50 4.75 -5.11 4.59
N ALA A 51 4.83 -6.30 5.19
CA ALA A 51 5.56 -6.51 6.44
C ALA A 51 7.08 -6.36 6.24
N GLN A 52 7.60 -6.81 5.09
CA GLN A 52 8.99 -6.61 4.70
C GLN A 52 9.28 -5.14 4.40
N ALA A 53 8.38 -4.43 3.72
CA ALA A 53 8.50 -3.01 3.46
C ALA A 53 8.51 -2.19 4.76
N VAL A 54 7.58 -2.47 5.67
CA VAL A 54 7.53 -1.88 7.03
C VAL A 54 8.84 -2.13 7.79
N ALA A 55 9.37 -3.35 7.74
CA ALA A 55 10.64 -3.68 8.38
C ALA A 55 11.84 -2.94 7.75
N ALA A 56 11.81 -2.66 6.46
CA ALA A 56 12.83 -1.86 5.78
C ALA A 56 12.71 -0.37 6.17
N ALA A 57 11.50 0.17 6.16
CA ALA A 57 11.24 1.56 6.52
C ALA A 57 11.63 1.87 7.97
N VAL A 58 11.23 1.02 8.94
CA VAL A 58 11.58 1.21 10.37
C VAL A 58 13.10 1.12 10.62
N ARG A 59 13.84 0.36 9.81
CA ARG A 59 15.31 0.36 9.87
C ARG A 59 15.91 1.66 9.37
N ALA A 60 15.29 2.29 8.37
CA ALA A 60 15.76 3.55 7.78
C ALA A 60 15.36 4.77 8.62
N VAL A 61 14.17 4.72 9.22
CA VAL A 61 13.57 5.73 10.08
C VAL A 61 12.96 5.03 11.31
N PRO A 62 13.64 5.03 12.47
CA PRO A 62 13.09 4.45 13.69
C PRO A 62 11.82 5.19 14.11
N GLY A 63 10.68 4.52 14.11
CA GLY A 63 9.40 5.14 14.40
C GLY A 63 8.24 4.16 14.30
N THR A 64 7.04 4.70 14.23
CA THR A 64 5.80 3.95 14.02
C THR A 64 5.32 4.20 12.59
N VAL A 65 5.12 3.12 11.84
CA VAL A 65 4.49 3.20 10.51
C VAL A 65 2.98 3.32 10.70
N THR A 66 2.38 4.33 10.08
CA THR A 66 0.92 4.55 10.10
C THR A 66 0.26 4.29 8.76
N GLU A 67 1.03 4.28 7.67
CA GLU A 67 0.55 3.99 6.33
C GLU A 67 1.57 3.15 5.57
N ALA A 68 1.09 2.25 4.71
CA ALA A 68 1.90 1.57 3.71
C ALA A 68 1.05 1.25 2.47
N GLU A 69 1.36 1.89 1.34
CA GLU A 69 0.65 1.73 0.07
C GLU A 69 1.58 1.18 -1.02
N LEU A 70 1.08 0.23 -1.81
CA LEU A 70 1.76 -0.28 -3.00
C LEU A 70 1.34 0.56 -4.21
N ASP A 71 2.29 1.29 -4.78
CA ASP A 71 2.08 2.17 -5.92
C ASP A 71 2.93 1.78 -7.15
N ASP A 72 2.61 2.35 -8.31
CA ASP A 72 3.38 2.27 -9.55
C ASP A 72 4.08 3.61 -9.83
N GLU A 73 5.40 3.63 -9.68
CA GLU A 73 6.25 4.77 -10.05
C GLU A 73 7.02 4.45 -11.33
N ASP A 74 6.75 5.18 -12.41
CA ASP A 74 7.44 5.07 -13.71
C ASP A 74 7.54 3.63 -14.26
N GLY A 75 6.50 2.80 -14.03
CA GLY A 75 6.45 1.41 -14.46
C GLY A 75 7.24 0.45 -13.56
N GLY A 76 7.56 0.85 -12.33
CA GLY A 76 8.12 0.01 -11.28
C GLY A 76 7.27 0.08 -10.02
N LEU A 77 6.92 -1.08 -9.46
CA LEU A 77 6.18 -1.12 -8.21
C LEU A 77 7.05 -0.71 -7.02
N VAL A 78 6.52 0.18 -6.19
CA VAL A 78 7.13 0.65 -4.95
C VAL A 78 6.14 0.57 -3.80
N TRP A 79 6.65 0.48 -2.58
CA TRP A 79 5.90 0.74 -1.37
C TRP A 79 6.23 2.16 -0.89
N GLU A 80 5.21 2.96 -0.65
CA GLU A 80 5.33 4.24 0.06
C GLU A 80 4.84 4.04 1.50
N LEU A 81 5.60 4.52 2.48
CA LEU A 81 5.28 4.35 3.89
C LEU A 81 5.42 5.67 4.66
N ASP A 82 4.36 6.06 5.35
CA ASP A 82 4.40 7.17 6.31
C ASP A 82 4.86 6.66 7.68
N VAL A 83 5.96 7.22 8.14
CA VAL A 83 6.61 6.87 9.40
C VAL A 83 6.62 8.08 10.33
N TYR A 84 5.89 7.98 11.43
CA TYR A 84 6.05 8.90 12.53
C TYR A 84 7.33 8.57 13.27
N GLY A 85 8.38 9.34 13.01
CA GLY A 85 9.71 9.12 13.54
C GLY A 85 9.77 9.30 15.06
N SER A 86 10.75 8.64 15.70
CA SER A 86 11.02 8.81 17.13
C SER A 86 11.49 10.22 17.49
N ASP A 87 11.95 10.97 16.48
CA ASP A 87 12.24 12.41 16.50
C ASP A 87 10.98 13.27 16.50
N LYS A 88 9.79 12.66 16.37
CA LYS A 88 8.47 13.32 16.25
C LYS A 88 8.31 14.10 14.96
N VAL A 89 9.02 13.69 13.91
CA VAL A 89 8.89 14.23 12.57
C VAL A 89 8.26 13.16 11.68
N TRP A 90 7.44 13.59 10.73
CA TRP A 90 6.90 12.70 9.70
C TRP A 90 7.94 12.45 8.62
N HIS A 91 8.18 11.19 8.32
CA HIS A 91 9.04 10.77 7.22
C HIS A 91 8.23 9.91 6.28
N ASP A 92 8.29 10.21 5.00
CA ASP A 92 7.73 9.35 3.98
C ASP A 92 8.91 8.55 3.37
N VAL A 93 8.76 7.22 3.30
CA VAL A 93 9.83 6.27 2.93
C VAL A 93 9.38 5.42 1.76
N THR A 94 10.14 5.47 0.66
CA THR A 94 9.88 4.66 -0.54
C THR A 94 10.77 3.42 -0.55
N VAL A 95 10.18 2.25 -0.76
CA VAL A 95 10.85 0.94 -0.80
C VAL A 95 10.53 0.23 -2.11
N ASP A 96 11.55 -0.26 -2.82
CA ASP A 96 11.37 -1.06 -4.04
C ASP A 96 10.56 -2.33 -3.74
N ALA A 97 9.41 -2.50 -4.38
CA ALA A 97 8.53 -3.63 -4.11
C ALA A 97 9.04 -4.95 -4.74
N GLY A 98 10.05 -4.92 -5.60
CA GLY A 98 10.66 -6.10 -6.20
C GLY A 98 11.81 -6.70 -5.40
N ASN A 99 12.49 -5.90 -4.57
CA ASN A 99 13.69 -6.33 -3.82
C ASN A 99 13.81 -5.80 -2.38
N GLY A 100 12.92 -4.91 -1.94
CA GLY A 100 12.88 -4.39 -0.56
C GLY A 100 13.94 -3.34 -0.24
N LYS A 101 14.64 -2.81 -1.24
CA LYS A 101 15.63 -1.75 -1.05
C LYS A 101 14.93 -0.40 -0.85
N VAL A 102 15.34 0.33 0.18
CA VAL A 102 14.93 1.73 0.35
C VAL A 102 15.46 2.57 -0.82
N LEU A 103 14.55 3.24 -1.52
CA LEU A 103 14.81 4.09 -2.67
C LEU A 103 14.95 5.54 -2.27
N GLY A 104 14.10 6.00 -1.34
CA GLY A 104 14.09 7.38 -0.85
C GLY A 104 13.57 7.46 0.59
N LYS A 105 13.92 8.55 1.25
CA LYS A 105 13.28 9.01 2.49
C LYS A 105 13.28 10.53 2.50
N HIS A 106 12.18 11.13 2.87
CA HIS A 106 12.08 12.58 3.00
C HIS A 106 11.32 12.93 4.27
N THR A 107 11.78 13.98 4.97
CA THR A 107 11.00 14.58 6.04
C THR A 107 9.92 15.45 5.41
N SER A 108 8.68 15.32 5.88
CA SER A 108 7.62 16.25 5.51
C SER A 108 7.77 17.53 6.34
N ASP A 109 8.82 18.30 6.10
CA ASP A 109 9.10 19.58 6.73
C ASP A 109 9.23 20.65 5.63
N ASP A 110 8.13 21.29 5.20
CA ASP A 110 8.11 22.72 4.79
C ASP A 110 6.74 23.12 4.18
N ASP A 111 5.69 23.23 4.99
CA ASP A 111 4.64 24.24 4.76
C ASP A 111 3.88 24.42 6.09
N GLY A 112 3.92 25.64 6.64
CA GLY A 112 3.56 25.95 8.03
C GLY A 112 2.08 25.89 8.41
N ASP A 113 1.30 24.95 7.85
CA ASP A 113 -0.14 24.75 8.13
C ASP A 113 -0.53 23.25 8.23
N ASP A 114 0.42 22.36 8.58
CA ASP A 114 0.16 20.92 8.58
C ASP A 114 -0.49 20.42 9.88
N ASP A 115 -1.80 20.16 9.81
CA ASP A 115 -2.58 19.33 10.73
C ASP A 115 -2.04 17.87 10.87
N ARG A 116 -0.85 17.52 10.34
CA ARG A 116 -0.25 16.17 10.41
C ARG A 116 0.00 15.70 11.86
N ASP A 117 0.12 16.62 12.82
CA ASP A 117 0.16 16.30 14.26
C ASP A 117 -1.10 15.56 14.73
N ARG A 118 -2.25 15.70 14.03
CA ARG A 118 -3.48 14.93 14.33
C ARG A 118 -3.33 13.45 14.04
N TYR A 119 -2.50 13.09 13.07
CA TYR A 119 -2.25 11.71 12.66
C TYR A 119 -1.11 11.06 13.44
N ALA A 120 -0.44 11.81 14.34
CA ALA A 120 0.59 11.21 15.20
C ALA A 120 -0.04 10.00 15.88
N PRO A 121 0.55 8.80 15.77
CA PRO A 121 -0.11 7.56 16.17
C PRO A 121 -0.56 7.70 17.61
N ARG A 122 -1.88 7.90 17.78
CA ARG A 122 -2.55 7.75 19.06
C ARG A 122 -2.27 6.32 19.51
N SER A 123 -2.26 6.07 20.82
CA SER A 123 -2.03 4.71 21.34
C SER A 123 -2.98 3.73 20.66
N ALA A 124 -2.49 3.06 19.61
CA ALA A 124 -3.11 2.01 18.84
C ALA A 124 -2.41 0.74 19.28
N PRO A 125 -2.97 0.00 20.27
CA PRO A 125 -2.39 -1.25 20.73
C PRO A 125 -2.17 -2.25 19.61
N VAL A 126 -3.01 -2.21 18.57
CA VAL A 126 -2.87 -3.04 17.38
C VAL A 126 -1.91 -2.34 16.42
N SER A 127 -0.77 -2.97 16.14
CA SER A 127 0.17 -2.51 15.11
C SER A 127 -0.35 -2.79 13.71
N LEU A 128 0.22 -2.09 12.71
CA LEU A 128 -0.03 -2.32 11.29
C LEU A 128 0.10 -3.81 10.93
N ASN A 129 1.21 -4.46 11.33
CA ASN A 129 1.42 -5.89 11.03
C ASN A 129 0.34 -6.79 11.66
N ALA A 130 -0.12 -6.48 12.88
CA ALA A 130 -1.19 -7.24 13.52
C ALA A 130 -2.54 -7.03 12.83
N ALA A 131 -2.80 -5.82 12.31
CA ALA A 131 -3.98 -5.54 11.51
C ALA A 131 -3.95 -6.28 10.17
N VAL A 132 -2.80 -6.29 9.49
CA VAL A 132 -2.56 -7.07 8.26
C VAL A 132 -2.81 -8.55 8.49
N ASP A 133 -2.25 -9.14 9.55
CA ASP A 133 -2.46 -10.55 9.89
C ASP A 133 -3.96 -10.86 10.11
N ALA A 134 -4.67 -9.97 10.80
CA ALA A 134 -6.10 -10.12 11.05
C ALA A 134 -6.93 -10.02 9.76
N ALA A 135 -6.60 -9.05 8.90
CA ALA A 135 -7.26 -8.83 7.62
C ALA A 135 -7.04 -10.00 6.66
N LEU A 136 -5.80 -10.47 6.49
CA LEU A 136 -5.46 -11.61 5.64
C LEU A 136 -6.07 -12.93 6.11
N LYS A 137 -6.29 -13.08 7.41
CA LYS A 137 -7.03 -14.21 7.98
C LYS A 137 -8.52 -14.17 7.63
N ALA A 138 -9.11 -12.98 7.60
CA ALA A 138 -10.50 -12.79 7.22
C ALA A 138 -10.70 -12.90 5.69
N ASN A 139 -9.76 -12.36 4.91
CA ASN A 139 -9.78 -12.38 3.47
C ASN A 139 -8.38 -12.65 2.88
N PRO A 140 -8.07 -13.89 2.46
CA PRO A 140 -6.77 -14.22 1.90
C PRO A 140 -6.53 -13.55 0.54
N GLY A 141 -5.40 -12.87 0.40
CA GLY A 141 -5.02 -12.20 -0.83
C GLY A 141 -3.68 -11.48 -0.70
N THR A 142 -3.48 -10.48 -1.55
CA THR A 142 -2.32 -9.59 -1.50
C THR A 142 -2.74 -8.26 -0.92
N VAL A 143 -2.11 -7.81 0.17
CA VAL A 143 -2.33 -6.46 0.69
C VAL A 143 -1.78 -5.44 -0.29
N THR A 144 -2.57 -4.42 -0.62
CA THR A 144 -2.18 -3.31 -1.51
C THR A 144 -2.09 -1.97 -0.78
N SER A 145 -2.83 -1.79 0.32
CA SER A 145 -2.70 -0.61 1.18
C SER A 145 -3.08 -0.95 2.62
N VAL A 146 -2.48 -0.23 3.57
CA VAL A 146 -2.87 -0.20 4.97
C VAL A 146 -2.74 1.23 5.48
N ASP A 147 -3.81 1.80 6.01
CA ASP A 147 -3.81 3.15 6.58
C ASP A 147 -4.48 3.16 7.96
N LEU A 148 -4.00 4.02 8.85
CA LEU A 148 -4.59 4.28 10.17
C LEU A 148 -5.57 5.46 10.06
N ASP A 149 -6.86 5.17 9.82
CA ASP A 149 -7.89 6.22 9.75
C ASP A 149 -8.21 6.78 11.15
N ASP A 150 -7.55 7.89 11.45
CA ASP A 150 -7.97 8.86 12.46
C ASP A 150 -9.10 9.71 11.87
N ASN A 151 -10.32 9.23 12.00
CA ASN A 151 -11.49 10.00 11.64
C ASN A 151 -11.73 11.08 12.73
N ASP A 152 -11.03 12.20 12.60
CA ASP A 152 -11.12 13.31 13.53
C ASP A 152 -12.49 14.01 13.37
N ASP A 153 -13.26 13.93 14.44
CA ASP A 153 -14.44 14.75 14.78
C ASP A 153 -15.84 14.34 14.25
N ARG A 154 -16.77 14.21 15.22
CA ARG A 154 -18.24 14.14 15.15
C ARG A 154 -18.95 12.85 14.71
N SER A 155 -18.30 11.89 14.08
CA SER A 155 -18.98 10.64 13.64
C SER A 155 -19.03 9.53 14.70
N GLY A 156 -18.19 9.60 15.74
CA GLY A 156 -18.14 8.60 16.83
C GLY A 156 -17.53 7.24 16.44
N LYS A 157 -16.94 7.13 15.25
CA LYS A 157 -16.25 5.91 14.81
C LYS A 157 -14.91 5.78 15.55
N ALA A 158 -14.57 4.55 15.93
CA ALA A 158 -13.31 4.25 16.61
C ALA A 158 -12.14 4.30 15.62
N LEU A 159 -10.96 4.66 16.11
CA LEU A 159 -9.68 4.51 15.39
C LEU A 159 -9.56 3.07 14.86
N HIS A 160 -9.30 2.93 13.57
CA HIS A 160 -9.19 1.64 12.91
C HIS A 160 -8.14 1.69 11.82
N TRP A 161 -7.61 0.52 11.49
CA TRP A 161 -6.81 0.31 10.29
C TRP A 161 -7.74 -0.02 9.14
N GLU A 162 -7.62 0.67 8.02
CA GLU A 162 -8.22 0.28 6.75
C GLU A 162 -7.19 -0.58 6.02
N VAL A 163 -7.54 -1.82 5.67
CA VAL A 163 -6.64 -2.76 4.99
C VAL A 163 -7.27 -3.18 3.66
N ASP A 164 -6.58 -2.85 2.59
CA ASP A 164 -6.97 -3.23 1.24
C ASP A 164 -6.31 -4.53 0.82
N VAL A 165 -7.15 -5.53 0.52
CA VAL A 165 -6.70 -6.83 0.06
C VAL A 165 -7.22 -7.09 -1.34
N ARG A 166 -6.31 -7.34 -2.28
CA ARG A 166 -6.65 -7.92 -3.56
C ARG A 166 -6.85 -9.43 -3.44
N GLY A 167 -8.09 -9.86 -3.63
CA GLY A 167 -8.46 -11.27 -3.69
C GLY A 167 -7.92 -11.96 -4.94
N LYS A 168 -7.95 -13.31 -4.93
CA LYS A 168 -7.58 -14.14 -6.09
C LYS A 168 -8.53 -13.97 -7.28
N ASP A 169 -9.72 -13.45 -7.04
CA ASP A 169 -10.68 -13.04 -8.06
C ASP A 169 -10.32 -11.71 -8.74
N GLY A 170 -9.21 -11.08 -8.31
CA GLY A 170 -8.75 -9.80 -8.80
C GLY A 170 -9.49 -8.61 -8.20
N LYS A 171 -10.49 -8.84 -7.34
CA LYS A 171 -11.25 -7.76 -6.71
C LYS A 171 -10.50 -7.21 -5.51
N LYS A 172 -10.68 -5.91 -5.28
CA LYS A 172 -10.23 -5.22 -4.07
C LYS A 172 -11.29 -5.44 -2.99
N HIS A 173 -10.85 -5.70 -1.77
CA HIS A 173 -11.69 -5.80 -0.59
C HIS A 173 -11.08 -4.94 0.49
N GLU A 174 -11.88 -4.03 1.02
CA GLU A 174 -11.50 -3.15 2.11
C GLU A 174 -11.95 -3.75 3.44
N LEU A 175 -11.02 -3.88 4.38
CA LEU A 175 -11.25 -4.44 5.72
C LEU A 175 -10.86 -3.43 6.78
N ASN A 176 -11.82 -3.05 7.61
CA ASN A 176 -11.61 -2.20 8.77
C ASN A 176 -11.25 -3.06 9.99
N VAL A 177 -10.10 -2.79 10.60
CA VAL A 177 -9.59 -3.48 11.81
C VAL A 177 -9.52 -2.49 12.96
N ASP A 178 -10.36 -2.67 13.97
CA ASP A 178 -10.37 -1.79 15.16
C ASP A 178 -8.96 -1.73 15.80
N ALA A 179 -8.40 -0.52 15.92
CA ALA A 179 -7.00 -0.32 16.31
C ALA A 179 -6.73 -0.60 17.80
N LYS A 180 -7.77 -0.89 18.59
CA LYS A 180 -7.67 -1.24 20.02
C LYS A 180 -7.84 -2.74 20.26
N SER A 181 -8.77 -3.37 19.56
CA SER A 181 -9.21 -4.74 19.80
C SER A 181 -8.79 -5.73 18.71
N GLY A 182 -8.42 -5.25 17.53
CA GLY A 182 -8.09 -6.08 16.36
C GLY A 182 -9.32 -6.70 15.70
N LYS A 183 -10.52 -6.25 16.06
CA LYS A 183 -11.77 -6.77 15.48
C LYS A 183 -11.88 -6.31 14.03
N VAL A 184 -12.02 -7.29 13.13
CA VAL A 184 -12.19 -7.06 11.68
C VAL A 184 -13.68 -6.86 11.34
N THR A 185 -13.95 -5.92 10.44
CA THR A 185 -15.22 -5.71 9.73
C THR A 185 -14.91 -5.50 8.25
N VAL A 186 -15.69 -6.11 7.37
CA VAL A 186 -15.57 -5.87 5.92
C VAL A 186 -16.38 -4.63 5.60
N ASP A 187 -15.79 -3.66 4.91
CA ASP A 187 -16.59 -2.59 4.34
C ASP A 187 -17.32 -3.15 3.12
N ARG A 188 -18.65 -3.19 3.22
CA ARG A 188 -19.46 -3.52 2.06
C ARG A 188 -19.68 -2.20 1.37
N SER A 189 -19.02 -1.98 0.24
CA SER A 189 -19.40 -0.92 -0.68
C SER A 189 -20.90 -1.12 -0.95
N ASP A 190 -21.72 -0.21 -0.42
CA ASP A 190 -23.16 -0.18 -0.66
C ASP A 190 -23.39 0.28 -2.11
N ASP A 191 -23.07 -0.58 -3.08
CA ASP A 191 -23.36 -0.40 -4.51
C ASP A 191 -24.83 -0.71 -4.83
N ASP A 192 -25.76 -0.25 -3.99
CA ASP A 192 -27.20 -0.22 -4.27
C ASP A 192 -27.62 1.24 -4.53
N HIS A 193 -27.02 1.88 -5.54
CA HIS A 193 -27.66 3.01 -6.20
C HIS A 193 -28.67 2.47 -7.20
N GLY A 194 -29.92 2.37 -6.75
CA GLY A 194 -31.07 2.13 -7.61
C GLY A 194 -31.25 3.28 -8.59
N ASP A 195 -31.06 2.99 -9.87
CA ASP A 195 -31.53 3.81 -10.98
C ASP A 195 -33.07 3.80 -10.98
N ASP A 196 -33.69 4.70 -10.22
CA ASP A 196 -35.11 5.05 -10.36
C ASP A 196 -35.23 6.25 -11.32
N ASP A 197 -34.98 6.00 -12.61
CA ASP A 197 -35.42 6.87 -13.69
C ASP A 197 -36.95 6.76 -13.83
N ARG A 198 -37.67 7.57 -13.05
CA ARG A 198 -39.07 7.89 -13.33
C ARG A 198 -39.12 9.16 -14.16
N ASP A 199 -39.05 8.98 -15.47
CA ASP A 199 -39.52 9.99 -16.43
C ASP A 199 -41.00 10.25 -16.16
N GLY A 200 -41.26 11.41 -15.55
CA GLY A 200 -42.59 12.00 -15.50
C GLY A 200 -42.89 12.63 -16.86
N ASP A 201 -43.59 11.89 -17.70
CA ASP A 201 -44.33 12.45 -18.84
C ASP A 201 -45.48 13.31 -18.27
N ASP A 202 -45.25 14.62 -18.17
CA ASP A 202 -46.32 15.62 -18.03
C ASP A 202 -46.78 16.03 -19.44
N ASP A 203 -47.93 15.50 -19.87
CA ASP A 203 -48.78 16.02 -20.97
C ASP A 203 -49.87 16.96 -20.42
#